data_AF-A0A8T2WX72-F1
#
_entry.id   AF-A0A8T2WX72-F1
#
_cell.length_a   1.000
_cell.length_b   1.000
_cell.length_c   1.000
_cell.angle_alpha   90.00
_cell.angle_beta   90.00
_cell.angle_gamma   90.00
#
_symmetry.space_group_name_H-M   'P 1'
#
loop_
_entity.id
_entity.type
_entity.pdbx_description
1 polymer ?
#
loop_
_entity_poly.entity_id
_entity_poly.type
_entity_poly.pdbx_seq_one_letter_code
_entity_poly.pdbx_strand_id
1 'polypeptide(L)' 'AGVLHDKGRILDLVDKKLASSYNRKQALIVLLLAMKCVNLSPTLRPKISEVVSVLV' A
#
# COMPACT_ATOMS: atom_id res chain seq x y z
N ALA A 1 -1.07 6.72 8.37
CA ALA A 1 -0.75 5.50 7.59
C ALA A 1 0.03 4.48 8.42
N GLY A 2 1.24 4.81 8.90
CA GLY A 2 2.08 3.88 9.70
C GLY A 2 1.35 3.21 10.87
N VAL A 3 0.69 3.98 11.73
CA VAL A 3 -0.09 3.45 12.87
C VAL A 3 -1.14 2.41 12.45
N LEU A 4 -1.80 2.58 11.30
CA LEU A 4 -2.80 1.62 10.81
C LEU A 4 -2.13 0.37 10.25
N HIS A 5 -0.99 0.51 9.58
CA HIS A 5 -0.18 -0.61 9.13
C HIS A 5 0.29 -1.47 10.31
N ASP A 6 0.85 -0.84 11.34
CA ASP A 6 1.39 -1.54 12.52
C ASP A 6 0.29 -2.25 13.33
N LYS A 7 -0.94 -1.74 13.26
CA LYS A 7 -2.14 -2.35 13.87
C LYS A 7 -2.83 -3.39 12.98
N GLY A 8 -2.28 -3.71 11.80
CA GLY A 8 -2.90 -4.65 10.85
C GLY A 8 -4.21 -4.14 10.21
N ARG A 9 -4.47 -2.83 10.31
CA ARG A 9 -5.69 -2.14 9.85
C ARG A 9 -5.43 -1.27 8.62
N ILE A 10 -4.47 -1.63 7.78
CA ILE A 10 -4.06 -0.78 6.66
C ILE A 10 -5.20 -0.53 5.65
N LEU A 11 -6.13 -1.48 5.51
CA LEU A 11 -7.30 -1.36 4.62
C LEU A 11 -8.29 -0.26 5.05
N ASP A 12 -8.16 0.27 6.28
CA ASP A 12 -8.93 1.43 6.72
C ASP A 12 -8.50 2.73 6.00
N LEU A 13 -7.39 2.69 5.25
CA LEU A 13 -6.93 3.78 4.37
C LEU A 13 -7.66 3.82 3.02
N VAL A 14 -8.40 2.77 2.63
CA VAL A 14 -9.13 2.77 1.36
C VAL A 14 -10.25 3.81 1.41
N ASP A 15 -10.41 4.57 0.32
CA ASP A 15 -11.47 5.58 0.22
C ASP A 15 -12.84 4.95 0.49
N LYS A 16 -13.55 5.48 1.48
CA LYS A 16 -14.89 5.03 1.87
C LYS A 16 -15.91 5.17 0.74
N LYS A 17 -15.70 6.09 -0.21
CA LYS A 17 -16.54 6.27 -1.39
C LYS A 17 -16.47 5.09 -2.36
N LEU A 18 -15.40 4.30 -2.32
CA LEU A 18 -15.29 3.06 -3.09
C LEU A 18 -16.13 1.93 -2.49
N ALA A 19 -16.79 2.14 -1.33
CA ALA A 19 -17.66 1.16 -0.68
C ALA A 19 -17.07 -0.27 -0.72
N SER A 20 -17.78 -1.23 -1.34
CA SER A 20 -17.27 -2.59 -1.63
C SER A 20 -16.89 -2.79 -3.11
N SER A 21 -16.84 -1.72 -3.90
CA SER A 21 -16.55 -1.74 -5.35
C SER A 21 -15.06 -1.72 -5.66
N TYR A 22 -14.25 -2.43 -4.87
CA TYR A 22 -12.81 -2.56 -5.10
C TYR A 22 -12.33 -3.97 -4.75
N ASN A 23 -11.25 -4.39 -5.40
CA ASN A 23 -10.63 -5.67 -5.09
C ASN A 23 -9.79 -5.53 -3.81
N ARG A 24 -10.25 -6.15 -2.72
CA ARG A 24 -9.59 -6.09 -1.40
C ARG A 24 -8.15 -6.60 -1.43
N LYS A 25 -7.85 -7.61 -2.24
CA LYS A 25 -6.49 -8.16 -2.39
C LYS A 25 -5.57 -7.17 -3.09
N GLN A 26 -6.02 -6.56 -4.19
CA GLN A 26 -5.24 -5.54 -4.89
C GLN A 26 -5.02 -4.31 -4.01
N ALA A 27 -6.06 -3.85 -3.28
CA ALA A 27 -5.91 -2.74 -2.35
C ALA A 27 -4.87 -3.02 -1.26
N LEU A 28 -4.86 -4.23 -0.70
CA LEU A 28 -3.85 -4.63 0.27
C LEU A 28 -2.44 -4.60 -0.34
N ILE A 29 -2.26 -5.15 -1.55
CA ILE A 29 -0.98 -5.14 -2.27
C ILE A 29 -0.49 -3.72 -2.51
N VAL A 30 -1.34 -2.85 -3.05
CA VAL A 30 -1.02 -1.44 -3.33
C VAL A 30 -0.63 -0.70 -2.06
N LEU A 31 -1.39 -0.88 -0.97
CA LEU A 31 -1.12 -0.21 0.29
C LEU A 31 0.20 -0.68 0.94
N LEU A 32 0.49 -1.98 0.93
CA LEU A 32 1.76 -2.51 1.43
C LEU A 32 2.93 -2.04 0.57
N LEU A 33 2.77 -1.98 -0.76
CA LEU A 33 3.78 -1.43 -1.65
C LEU A 33 4.01 0.06 -1.39
N ALA A 34 2.93 0.84 -1.19
CA ALA A 34 3.01 2.25 -0.85
C ALA A 34 3.79 2.49 0.45
N MET A 35 3.61 1.65 1.48
CA MET A 35 4.38 1.74 2.72
C MET A 35 5.88 1.57 2.50
N LYS A 36 6.30 0.72 1.54
CA LYS A 36 7.71 0.61 1.14
C LYS A 36 8.19 1.86 0.41
N CYS A 37 7.37 2.41 -0.50
CA CYS A 37 7.70 3.62 -1.27
C CYS A 37 7.89 4.86 -0.39
N VAL A 38 7.13 4.98 0.70
CA VAL A 38 7.21 6.13 1.63
C VAL A 38 8.09 5.88 2.85
N ASN A 39 8.99 4.88 2.78
CA ASN A 39 9.89 4.57 3.89
C ASN A 39 10.75 5.79 4.25
N LEU A 40 10.92 6.03 5.56
CA LEU A 40 11.74 7.11 6.09
C LEU A 40 13.20 6.97 5.65
N SER A 41 13.71 5.74 5.56
CA SER A 41 15.02 5.46 5.00
C SER A 41 14.95 5.46 3.46
N PRO A 42 15.61 6.41 2.77
CA PRO A 42 15.55 6.47 1.31
C PRO A 42 16.09 5.21 0.63
N THR A 43 17.05 4.53 1.26
CA THR A 43 17.67 3.31 0.74
C THR A 43 16.76 2.08 0.81
N LEU A 44 15.69 2.13 1.62
CA LEU A 44 14.70 1.06 1.72
C LEU A 44 13.52 1.22 0.75
N ARG A 45 13.49 2.32 -0.02
CA ARG A 45 12.45 2.55 -1.01
C ARG A 45 12.75 1.68 -2.25
N PRO A 46 11.75 0.99 -2.83
CA PRO A 46 11.94 0.14 -4.00
C PRO A 46 12.27 0.99 -5.24
N LYS A 47 12.96 0.38 -6.21
CA LYS A 47 13.10 0.94 -7.55
C LYS A 47 11.75 0.97 -8.25
N ILE A 48 11.57 1.91 -9.17
CA ILE A 48 10.32 2.01 -9.93
C ILE A 48 10.02 0.73 -10.73
N SER A 49 11.05 0.02 -11.21
CA SER A 49 10.89 -1.27 -11.88
C SER A 49 10.26 -2.34 -10.98
N GLU A 50 10.63 -2.37 -9.70
CA GLU A 50 10.06 -3.29 -8.72
C GLU A 50 8.60 -2.93 -8.42
N VAL A 51 8.31 -1.63 -8.29
CA VAL A 51 6.93 -1.13 -8.12
C VAL A 51 6.05 -1.57 -9.28
N VAL A 52 6.51 -1.36 -10.53
CA VAL A 52 5.77 -1.76 -11.73
C VAL A 52 5.57 -3.27 -11.80
N SER A 53 6.59 -4.07 -11.46
CA SER A 53 6.45 -5.54 -11.44
C SER A 53 5.44 -6.09 -10.44
N VAL A 54 5.08 -5.31 -9.41
CA VAL A 54 4.05 -5.70 -8.43
C VAL A 54 2.65 -5.27 -8.88
N LEU A 55 2.55 -4.21 -9.69
CA LEU A 55 1.27 -3.62 -10.11
C LEU A 55 0.76 -4.16 -11.46
N VAL A 56 1.64 -4.73 -12.27
CA VAL A 56 1.37 -5.32 -13.60
C VAL A 56 1.33 -6.83 -13.49
#